data_AF-A0A354FLH5-F1
#
_entry.id   AF-A0A354FLH5-F1
#
_cell.length_a   1.000
_cell.length_b   1.000
_cell.length_c   1.000
_cell.angle_alpha   90.00
_cell.angle_beta   90.00
_cell.angle_gamma   90.00
#
_symmetry.space_group_name_H-M   'P 1'
#
loop_
_entity.id
_entity.type
_entity.pdbx_description
1 polymer ?
#
loop_
_entity_poly.entity_id
_entity_poly.type
_entity_poly.pdbx_seq_one_letter_code
_entity_poly.pdbx_strand_id
1 'polypeptide(L)' 'ETLRMLEIYRKFQEEYLAIPVIMGQKSAGEKFPGALVTYSIEAMMQDG' A
#
# COMPACT_ATOMS: atom_id res chain seq x y z
N GLU A 1 7.97 -0.12 12.63
CA GLU A 1 6.76 -0.97 12.62
C GLU A 1 5.92 -0.81 11.37
N THR A 2 5.48 0.40 10.99
CA THR A 2 4.61 0.63 9.82
C THR A 2 5.14 0.03 8.50
N LEU A 3 6.43 0.23 8.18
CA LEU A 3 7.03 -0.32 6.95
C LEU A 3 7.11 -1.84 6.95
N ARG A 4 7.22 -2.47 8.13
CA ARG A 4 7.19 -3.93 8.25
C ARG A 4 5.82 -4.47 7.88
N MET A 5 4.75 -3.83 8.37
CA MET A 5 3.39 -4.22 8.02
C MET A 5 3.09 -3.96 6.54
N LEU A 6 3.56 -2.83 6.00
CA LEU A 6 3.45 -2.53 4.57
C LEU A 6 4.08 -3.62 3.70
N GLU A 7 5.26 -4.09 4.08
CA GLU A 7 5.96 -5.18 3.39
C GLU A 7 5.23 -6.54 3.53
N ILE A 8 4.63 -6.83 4.70
CA ILE A 8 3.80 -8.02 4.88
C ILE A 8 2.59 -7.98 3.92
N TYR A 9 1.93 -6.83 3.81
CA TYR A 9 0.79 -6.68 2.89
C TYR A 9 1.20 -6.77 1.43
N ARG A 10 2.36 -6.20 1.04
CA ARG A 10 2.92 -6.37 -0.30
C ARG A 10 3.15 -7.84 -0.63
N LYS A 11 3.88 -8.55 0.23
CA LYS A 11 4.18 -9.98 0.04
C LYS A 11 2.92 -10.82 -0.06
N PHE A 12 1.93 -10.55 0.78
CA PHE A 12 0.66 -11.24 0.71
C PHE A 12 -0.02 -11.06 -0.66
N GLN A 13 -0.11 -9.82 -1.17
CA GLN A 13 -0.73 -9.58 -2.47
C GLN A 13 0.08 -10.15 -3.64
N GLU A 14 1.40 -9.96 -3.65
CA GLU A 14 2.26 -10.44 -4.74
C GLU A 14 2.41 -11.96 -4.75
N GLU A 15 2.72 -12.58 -3.59
CA GLU A 15 3.08 -14.00 -3.53
C GLU A 15 1.87 -14.93 -3.42
N TYR A 16 0.80 -14.49 -2.74
CA TYR A 16 -0.37 -15.34 -2.48
C TYR A 16 -1.53 -15.06 -3.43
N LEU A 17 -1.71 -13.79 -3.82
CA LEU A 17 -2.80 -13.40 -4.71
C LEU A 17 -2.36 -13.19 -6.16
N ALA A 18 -1.05 -13.21 -6.43
CA ALA A 18 -0.47 -12.90 -7.73
C ALA A 18 -0.91 -11.52 -8.27
N ILE A 19 -1.15 -10.56 -7.37
CA ILE A 19 -1.54 -9.19 -7.71
C ILE A 19 -0.30 -8.31 -7.57
N PRO A 20 0.25 -7.74 -8.67
CA PRO A 20 1.36 -6.82 -8.60
C PRO A 20 0.91 -5.48 -8.00
N VAL A 21 1.69 -4.96 -7.05
CA VAL A 21 1.37 -3.71 -6.35
C VAL A 21 2.57 -2.76 -6.28
N ILE A 22 2.28 -1.47 -6.11
CA ILE A 22 3.27 -0.41 -5.94
C ILE A 22 3.18 0.13 -4.51
N MET A 23 4.30 0.11 -3.78
CA MET A 23 4.39 0.76 -2.47
C MET A 23 4.65 2.26 -2.62
N GLY A 24 3.99 3.07 -1.80
CA GLY A 24 4.20 4.50 -1.80
C GLY A 24 3.81 5.19 -0.49
N GLN A 25 4.29 6.42 -0.34
CA GLN A 25 3.80 7.34 0.67
C GLN A 25 2.67 8.19 0.08
N LYS A 26 1.55 8.31 0.80
CA LYS A 26 0.44 9.17 0.40
C LYS A 26 0.80 10.64 0.53
N SER A 27 0.24 11.46 -0.36
CA SER A 27 0.31 12.91 -0.29
C SER A 27 -0.37 13.43 0.98
N ALA A 28 -0.09 14.69 1.35
CA ALA A 28 -0.69 15.29 2.54
C ALA A 28 -2.23 15.39 2.47
N GLY A 29 -2.81 15.43 1.27
CA GLY A 29 -4.26 15.47 1.07
C GLY A 29 -4.95 14.10 1.17
N GLU A 30 -4.20 13.01 0.99
CA GLU A 30 -4.73 11.64 0.98
C GLU A 30 -4.34 10.85 2.24
N LYS A 31 -3.47 11.40 3.08
CA LYS A 31 -3.06 10.73 4.32
C LYS A 31 -4.26 10.56 5.25
N PHE A 32 -4.22 9.51 6.06
CA PHE A 32 -5.24 9.24 7.06
C PHE A 32 -5.33 10.44 8.05
N PRO A 33 -6.54 10.95 8.37
CA PRO A 33 -6.70 12.08 9.27
C PRO A 33 -6.02 11.84 10.63
N GLY A 34 -5.16 12.77 11.04
CA GLY A 34 -4.38 12.65 12.28
C GLY A 34 -3.11 11.82 12.17
N ALA A 35 -2.82 11.19 11.03
CA ALA A 35 -1.54 10.53 10.81
C ALA A 35 -0.42 11.53 10.49
N LEU A 36 0.78 11.26 11.03
CA LEU A 36 2.00 11.98 10.65
C LEU A 36 2.34 11.70 9.18
N VAL A 37 2.36 10.41 8.82
CA VAL A 37 2.58 9.90 7.46
C VAL A 37 1.66 8.70 7.24
N THR A 38 1.21 8.50 6.00
CA THR A 38 0.47 7.31 5.58
C THR A 38 1.22 6.66 4.42
N TYR A 39 1.37 5.34 4.49
CA TYR A 39 1.88 4.52 3.41
C TYR A 39 0.77 3.60 2.89
N SER A 40 0.81 3.30 1.60
CA SER A 40 -0.14 2.41 0.93
C SER A 40 0.58 1.48 -0.05
N ILE A 41 -0.08 0.38 -0.37
CA ILE A 41 0.18 -0.41 -1.57
C ILE A 41 -0.98 -0.17 -2.53
N GLU A 42 -0.66 0.06 -3.80
CA GLU A 42 -1.64 0.36 -4.84
C GLU A 42 -1.57 -0.67 -5.94
N ALA A 43 -2.73 -1.15 -6.37
CA ALA A 43 -2.88 -2.15 -7.41
C ALA A 43 -3.82 -1.60 -8.48
N MET A 44 -3.53 -1.92 -9.74
CA MET A 44 -4.44 -1.64 -10.84
C MET A 44 -5.45 -2.78 -10.97
N MET A 45 -6.73 -2.45 -11.06
CA MET A 45 -7.79 -3.42 -11.30
C MET A 45 -7.99 -3.62 -12.81
N GLN A 46 -8.74 -4.66 -13.19
CA GLN A 46 -8.96 -5.00 -14.61
C GLN A 46 -9.76 -3.95 -15.39
N ASP A 47 -10.57 -3.17 -14.68
CA ASP A 47 -11.40 -2.08 -15.19
C ASP A 47 -10.70 -0.70 -15.13
N GLY A 48 -9.39 -0.70 -14.87
CA GLY A 48 -8.58 0.51 -14.73
C GLY A 48 -8.66 1.46 -15.92
#